data_AF-A0A537EKD8-F1
#
_entry.id   AF-A0A537EKD8-F1
#
_cell.length_a   1.000
_cell.length_b   1.000
_cell.length_c   1.000
_cell.angle_alpha   90.00
_cell.angle_beta   90.00
_cell.angle_gamma   90.00
#
_symmetry.space_group_name_H-M   'P 1'
#
loop_
_entity.id
_entity.type
_entity.pdbx_description
1 polymer ?
#
loop_
_entity_poly.entity_id
_entity_poly.type
_entity_poly.pdbx_seq_one_letter_code
_entity_poly.pdbx_strand_id
1 'polypeptide(L)'
;MQVSRNVIDAEEWANESSLSERGRIGRRDTLKRLLKTNGKATFVELFEDIRTDKVTVYSACKKFVDTMRKDGLKPSVVYVHRSRLPELFQSVLGEENFSKTVFNRLVPKGDSYVTTRKAIPTWEQVKYMLKISTPQYRCLIASLATAGWRIMEALTRKMSDLDSRKGLRPNQATSKRD
;
A
#
# COMPACT_ATOMS: atom_id res chain seq x y z
N MET A 1 8.62 28.17 15.96
CA MET A 1 7.39 27.47 15.51
C MET A 1 6.37 27.46 16.66
N GLN A 2 5.14 27.95 16.44
CA GLN A 2 4.04 27.77 17.39
C GLN A 2 3.22 26.54 16.98
N VAL A 3 2.86 25.68 17.94
CA VAL A 3 2.06 24.47 17.67
C VAL A 3 0.61 24.90 17.43
N SER A 4 0.01 24.44 16.32
CA SER A 4 -1.40 24.75 16.01
C SER A 4 -2.35 24.16 17.04
N ARG A 5 -3.56 24.73 17.17
CA ARG A 5 -4.63 24.14 18.01
C ARG A 5 -5.21 22.85 17.42
N ASN A 6 -5.09 22.66 16.11
CA ASN A 6 -5.67 21.53 15.39
C ASN A 6 -4.58 20.55 14.92
N VAL A 7 -3.79 20.03 15.88
CA VAL A 7 -2.78 19.00 15.59
C VAL A 7 -3.12 17.70 16.31
N ILE A 8 -2.66 16.59 15.72
CA ILE A 8 -2.67 15.26 16.32
C ILE A 8 -1.25 14.77 16.54
N ASP A 9 -1.07 13.79 17.43
CA ASP A 9 0.25 13.19 17.62
C ASP A 9 0.64 12.31 16.40
N ALA A 10 1.94 12.10 16.21
CA ALA A 10 2.46 11.24 15.15
C ALA A 10 1.99 9.78 15.32
N GLU A 11 1.88 9.30 16.57
CA GLU A 11 1.33 7.96 16.85
C GLU A 11 -0.17 7.89 16.57
N GLU A 12 -0.93 8.95 16.87
CA GLU A 12 -2.34 9.04 16.52
C GLU A 12 -2.54 9.02 15.00
N TRP A 13 -1.75 9.80 14.27
CA TRP A 13 -1.72 9.79 12.81
C TRP A 13 -1.40 8.40 12.24
N ALA A 14 -0.49 7.66 12.87
CA ALA A 14 -0.10 6.31 12.45
C ALA A 14 -1.20 5.28 12.65
N ASN A 15 -2.03 5.48 13.68
CA ASN A 15 -3.03 4.54 14.16
C ASN A 15 -4.48 4.94 13.83
N GLU A 16 -4.66 5.99 13.03
CA GLU A 16 -5.93 6.53 12.55
C GLU A 16 -6.96 5.43 12.21
N SER A 17 -8.08 5.44 12.92
CA SER A 17 -9.09 4.37 12.92
C SER A 17 -9.86 4.27 11.61
N SER A 18 -9.99 5.39 10.89
CA SER A 18 -10.66 5.45 9.59
C SER A 18 -9.89 4.72 8.46
N LEU A 19 -8.63 4.34 8.70
CA LEU A 19 -7.81 3.63 7.72
C LEU A 19 -7.90 2.10 7.84
N SER A 20 -7.84 1.44 6.69
CA SER A 20 -7.59 0.00 6.62
C SER A 20 -6.29 -0.39 7.37
N GLU A 21 -6.21 -1.62 7.90
CA GLU A 21 -5.01 -2.10 8.60
C GLU A 21 -3.74 -1.95 7.74
N ARG A 22 -3.84 -2.24 6.44
CA ARG A 22 -2.73 -2.07 5.50
C ARG A 22 -2.30 -0.60 5.38
N GLY A 23 -3.25 0.34 5.46
CA GLY A 23 -2.97 1.77 5.52
C GLY A 23 -2.18 2.15 6.77
N ARG A 24 -2.62 1.67 7.94
CA ARG A 24 -1.95 1.89 9.24
C ARG A 24 -0.54 1.31 9.25
N ILE A 25 -0.35 0.07 8.78
CA ILE A 25 0.98 -0.54 8.61
C ILE A 25 1.89 0.33 7.73
N GLY A 26 1.37 0.85 6.62
CA GLY A 26 2.13 1.73 5.72
C GLY A 26 2.54 3.05 6.36
N ARG A 27 1.67 3.65 7.21
CA ARG A 27 1.99 4.86 7.97
C ARG A 27 3.06 4.60 9.03
N ARG A 28 2.90 3.54 9.84
CA ARG A 28 3.88 3.11 10.85
C ARG A 28 5.27 2.84 10.24
N ASP A 29 5.32 2.13 9.11
CA ASP A 29 6.59 1.88 8.40
C ASP A 29 7.24 3.17 7.87
N THR A 30 6.42 4.13 7.42
CA THR A 30 6.92 5.45 6.99
C THR A 30 7.55 6.22 8.15
N LEU A 31 6.89 6.27 9.31
CA LEU A 31 7.42 6.91 10.51
C LEU A 31 8.71 6.23 10.96
N LYS A 32 8.70 4.90 11.10
CA LYS A 32 9.88 4.14 11.55
C LYS A 32 11.11 4.41 10.66
N ARG A 33 10.92 4.42 9.33
CA ARG A 33 12.03 4.71 8.40
C ARG A 33 12.46 6.18 8.47
N LEU A 34 11.53 7.12 8.57
CA LEU A 34 11.82 8.54 8.71
C LEU A 34 12.70 8.80 9.95
N LEU A 35 12.34 8.22 11.10
CA LEU A 35 13.10 8.33 12.35
C LEU A 35 14.49 7.69 12.21
N LYS A 36 14.55 6.47 11.66
CA LYS A 36 15.82 5.78 11.42
C LYS A 36 16.77 6.59 10.53
N THR A 37 16.29 7.17 9.44
CA THR A 37 17.12 7.96 8.52
C THR A 37 17.61 9.27 9.16
N ASN A 38 16.81 9.86 10.04
CA ASN A 38 17.19 11.06 10.77
C ASN A 38 17.99 10.75 12.05
N GLY A 39 18.24 9.48 12.37
CA GLY A 39 19.00 9.07 13.54
C GLY A 39 18.29 9.37 14.86
N LYS A 40 16.95 9.33 14.86
CA LYS A 40 16.11 9.63 16.02
C LYS A 40 15.39 8.39 16.50
N ALA A 41 15.19 8.26 17.80
CA ALA A 41 14.45 7.14 18.39
C ALA A 41 12.94 7.41 18.35
N THR A 42 12.54 8.67 18.57
CA THR A 42 11.14 9.08 18.67
C THR A 42 10.83 10.26 17.76
N PHE A 43 9.55 10.41 17.41
CA PHE A 43 9.10 11.58 16.65
C PHE A 43 9.24 12.88 17.45
N VAL A 44 9.11 12.82 18.78
CA VAL A 44 9.32 13.96 19.68
C VAL A 44 10.74 14.51 19.54
N GLU A 45 11.77 13.66 19.50
CA GLU A 45 13.15 14.10 19.30
C GLU A 45 13.36 14.78 17.92
N LEU A 46 12.71 14.24 16.88
CA LEU A 46 12.76 14.85 15.56
C LEU A 46 12.04 16.21 15.55
N PHE A 47 10.90 16.29 16.23
CA PHE A 47 10.11 17.50 16.37
C PHE A 47 10.88 18.59 17.13
N GLU A 48 11.59 18.25 18.20
CA GLU A 48 12.42 19.22 18.94
C GLU A 48 13.59 19.75 18.10
N ASP A 49 14.22 18.92 17.29
CA ASP A 49 15.25 19.37 16.34
C ASP A 49 14.68 20.31 15.27
N ILE A 50 13.43 20.09 14.86
CA ILE A 50 12.70 20.98 13.96
C ILE A 50 12.35 22.29 14.66
N ARG A 51 11.87 22.22 15.89
CA ARG A 51 11.46 23.38 16.69
C ARG A 51 12.63 24.28 17.05
N THR A 52 13.81 23.70 17.27
CA THR A 52 15.06 24.41 17.58
C THR A 52 15.86 24.81 16.33
N ASP A 53 15.26 24.68 15.14
CA ASP A 53 15.87 25.01 13.84
C ASP A 53 17.21 24.30 13.55
N LYS A 54 17.54 23.23 14.29
CA LYS A 54 18.71 22.39 14.00
C LYS A 54 18.56 21.68 12.66
N VAL A 55 17.34 21.29 12.32
CA VAL A 55 17.00 20.63 11.05
C VAL A 55 15.65 21.15 10.58
N THR A 56 15.53 21.56 9.32
CA THR A 56 14.21 21.92 8.76
C THR A 56 13.37 20.67 8.46
N VAL A 57 12.04 20.78 8.53
CA VAL A 57 11.12 19.70 8.13
C VAL A 57 11.45 19.18 6.73
N TYR A 58 11.71 20.10 5.79
CA TYR A 58 12.01 19.76 4.40
C TYR A 58 13.36 19.07 4.25
N SER A 59 14.39 19.46 5.01
CA SER A 59 15.69 18.77 4.98
C SER A 59 15.59 17.37 5.56
N ALA A 60 14.83 17.17 6.64
CA ALA A 60 14.56 15.84 7.20
C ALA A 60 13.82 14.94 6.20
N CYS A 61 12.82 15.48 5.51
CA CYS A 61 12.10 14.79 4.44
C CYS A 61 13.00 14.46 3.25
N LYS A 62 13.83 15.41 2.83
CA LYS A 62 14.76 15.25 1.71
C LYS A 62 15.76 14.13 2.03
N LYS A 63 16.38 14.17 3.21
CA LYS A 63 17.29 13.13 3.68
C LYS A 63 16.63 11.74 3.64
N PHE A 64 15.40 11.64 4.15
CA PHE A 64 14.62 10.40 4.10
C PHE A 64 14.42 9.87 2.67
N VAL A 65 13.95 10.71 1.75
CA VAL A 65 13.71 10.30 0.36
C VAL A 65 15.02 9.95 -0.37
N ASP A 66 16.09 10.71 -0.14
CA ASP A 66 17.39 10.48 -0.77
C ASP A 66 18.05 9.19 -0.24
N THR A 67 17.91 8.88 1.06
CA THR A 67 18.33 7.59 1.61
C THR A 67 17.56 6.43 0.99
N MET A 68 16.23 6.53 0.84
CA MET A 68 15.45 5.47 0.19
C MET A 68 15.89 5.20 -1.25
N ARG A 69 16.25 6.26 -1.99
CA ARG A 69 16.81 6.14 -3.34
C ARG A 69 18.18 5.49 -3.33
N LYS A 70 19.06 5.89 -2.38
CA LYS A 70 20.40 5.33 -2.20
C LYS A 70 20.35 3.84 -1.81
N ASP A 71 19.37 3.43 -1.01
CA ASP A 71 19.13 2.03 -0.63
C ASP A 71 18.60 1.17 -1.80
N GLY A 72 18.40 1.75 -2.99
CA GLY A 72 17.96 1.04 -4.18
C GLY A 72 16.48 0.62 -4.15
N LEU A 73 15.65 1.28 -3.33
CA LEU A 73 14.23 0.98 -3.29
C LEU A 73 13.56 1.35 -4.63
N LYS A 74 12.57 0.54 -5.02
CA LYS A 74 11.81 0.77 -6.26
C LYS A 74 11.19 2.18 -6.28
N PRO A 75 11.20 2.90 -7.41
CA PRO A 75 10.67 4.26 -7.49
C PRO A 75 9.22 4.38 -7.01
N SER A 76 8.37 3.39 -7.29
CA SER A 76 6.99 3.34 -6.79
C SER A 76 6.89 3.29 -5.26
N VAL A 77 7.84 2.65 -4.59
CA VAL A 77 7.91 2.59 -3.13
C VAL A 77 8.33 3.95 -2.59
N VAL A 78 9.38 4.55 -3.14
CA VAL A 78 9.84 5.91 -2.79
C VAL A 78 8.69 6.92 -2.93
N TYR A 79 7.96 6.85 -4.05
CA TYR A 79 6.80 7.70 -4.30
C TYR A 79 5.73 7.59 -3.21
N VAL A 80 5.34 6.36 -2.85
CA VAL A 80 4.29 6.09 -1.85
C VAL A 80 4.69 6.59 -0.46
N HIS A 81 5.95 6.44 -0.05
CA HIS A 81 6.40 6.99 1.23
C HIS A 81 6.47 8.53 1.19
N ARG A 82 7.03 9.09 0.13
CA ARG A 82 7.14 10.54 -0.08
C ARG A 82 5.77 11.22 -0.13
N SER A 83 4.74 10.57 -0.66
CA SER A 83 3.39 11.14 -0.72
C SER A 83 2.68 11.23 0.63
N ARG A 84 3.13 10.47 1.64
CA ARG A 84 2.56 10.50 3.00
C ARG A 84 3.11 11.62 3.87
N LEU A 85 4.33 12.10 3.57
CA LEU A 85 5.01 13.12 4.38
C LEU A 85 4.22 14.44 4.52
N PRO A 86 3.60 14.99 3.44
CA PRO A 86 2.78 16.19 3.59
C PRO A 86 1.66 16.02 4.59
N GLU A 87 0.91 14.92 4.49
CA GLU A 87 -0.19 14.64 5.40
C GLU A 87 0.30 14.51 6.84
N LEU A 88 1.39 13.75 7.07
CA LEU A 88 1.99 13.62 8.39
C LEU A 88 2.33 14.99 9.01
N PHE A 89 3.10 15.83 8.30
CA PHE A 89 3.56 17.08 8.87
C PHE A 89 2.46 18.16 8.95
N GLN A 90 1.47 18.14 8.06
CA GLN A 90 0.29 19.00 8.21
C GLN A 90 -0.54 18.60 9.43
N SER A 91 -0.74 17.30 9.66
CA SER A 91 -1.47 16.80 10.82
C SER A 91 -0.75 17.03 12.15
N VAL A 92 0.58 16.92 12.19
CA VAL A 92 1.35 17.02 13.45
C VAL A 92 1.88 18.41 13.74
N LEU A 93 2.25 19.18 12.71
CA LEU A 93 2.79 20.54 12.91
C LEU A 93 1.72 21.62 12.71
N GLY A 94 0.62 21.30 12.03
CA GLY A 94 -0.34 22.29 11.52
C GLY A 94 -0.02 22.70 10.08
N GLU A 95 -1.05 23.11 9.34
CA GLU A 95 -0.93 23.52 7.94
C GLU A 95 -0.11 24.81 7.78
N GLU A 96 -0.12 25.69 8.77
CA GLU A 96 0.66 26.93 8.80
C GLU A 96 2.17 26.69 8.88
N ASN A 97 2.57 25.56 9.48
CA ASN A 97 3.97 25.20 9.68
C ASN A 97 4.51 24.31 8.55
N PHE A 98 3.67 23.90 7.59
CA PHE A 98 4.05 23.05 6.47
C PHE A 98 3.43 23.49 5.14
N SER A 99 4.27 23.87 4.18
CA SER A 99 3.84 24.19 2.82
C SER A 99 4.10 23.04 1.86
N LYS A 100 3.02 22.46 1.33
CA LYS A 100 3.07 21.42 0.29
C LYS A 100 3.77 21.92 -1.00
N THR A 101 3.64 23.21 -1.32
CA THR A 101 4.32 23.83 -2.47
C THR A 101 5.82 23.85 -2.28
N VAL A 102 6.29 24.30 -1.11
CA VAL A 102 7.72 24.29 -0.76
C VAL A 102 8.26 22.86 -0.70
N PHE A 103 7.50 21.93 -0.11
CA PHE A 103 7.85 20.51 -0.09
C PHE A 103 8.01 19.93 -1.49
N ASN A 104 7.08 20.22 -2.41
CA ASN A 104 7.18 19.70 -3.78
C ASN A 104 8.40 20.23 -4.53
N ARG A 105 8.81 21.47 -4.25
CA ARG A 105 10.02 22.08 -4.80
C ARG A 105 11.30 21.48 -4.20
N LEU A 106 11.36 21.33 -2.88
CA LEU A 106 12.58 20.90 -2.16
C LEU A 106 12.77 19.39 -2.11
N VAL A 107 11.68 18.62 -2.19
CA VAL A 107 11.66 17.15 -2.12
C VAL A 107 10.98 16.63 -3.40
N PRO A 108 11.69 16.65 -4.56
CA PRO A 108 11.10 16.31 -5.84
C PRO A 108 10.62 14.85 -5.85
N LYS A 109 9.50 14.60 -6.54
CA LYS A 109 8.88 13.26 -6.63
C LYS A 109 9.84 12.23 -7.28
N GLY A 110 10.61 12.64 -8.29
CA GLY A 110 11.36 11.71 -9.14
C GLY A 110 10.45 10.82 -9.97
N ASP A 111 10.98 9.76 -10.56
CA ASP A 111 10.21 8.80 -11.34
C ASP A 111 9.24 8.02 -10.45
N SER A 112 7.99 7.86 -10.88
CA SER A 112 6.98 7.08 -10.14
C SER A 112 6.79 5.67 -10.70
N TYR A 113 7.19 5.43 -11.95
CA TYR A 113 6.92 4.17 -12.64
C TYR A 113 8.18 3.62 -13.31
N VAL A 114 8.50 2.37 -12.97
CA VAL A 114 9.32 1.52 -13.85
C VAL A 114 8.33 0.68 -14.63
N THR A 115 8.26 0.88 -15.95
CA THR A 115 7.38 0.11 -16.83
C THR A 115 7.84 -1.35 -16.83
N THR A 116 7.27 -2.15 -15.93
CA THR A 116 7.56 -3.58 -15.85
C THR A 116 6.48 -4.28 -16.65
N ARG A 117 6.83 -4.88 -17.79
CA ARG A 117 5.92 -5.79 -18.49
C ARG A 117 5.82 -7.07 -17.68
N LYS A 118 4.66 -7.32 -17.08
CA LYS A 118 4.40 -8.60 -16.41
C LYS A 118 4.29 -9.69 -17.46
N ALA A 119 4.93 -10.83 -17.23
CA ALA A 119 4.76 -11.99 -18.10
C ALA A 119 3.30 -12.45 -18.08
N ILE A 120 2.74 -12.66 -19.26
CA ILE A 120 1.38 -13.18 -19.42
C ILE A 120 1.53 -14.65 -19.83
N PRO A 121 0.95 -15.60 -19.06
CA PRO A 121 1.08 -17.00 -19.40
C PRO A 121 0.38 -17.31 -20.72
N THR A 122 1.00 -18.16 -21.54
CA THR A 122 0.36 -18.69 -22.75
C THR A 122 -0.70 -19.72 -22.40
N TRP A 123 -1.59 -20.00 -23.35
CA TRP A 123 -2.63 -21.03 -23.19
C TRP A 123 -2.07 -22.40 -22.79
N GLU A 124 -0.94 -22.80 -23.37
CA GLU A 124 -0.27 -24.06 -23.06
C GLU A 124 0.29 -24.08 -21.65
N GLN A 125 0.87 -22.96 -21.19
CA GLN A 125 1.34 -22.81 -19.81
C GLN A 125 0.17 -22.89 -18.83
N VAL A 126 -0.99 -22.32 -19.14
CA VAL A 126 -2.19 -22.45 -18.30
C VAL A 126 -2.66 -23.90 -18.22
N LYS A 127 -2.72 -24.61 -19.35
CA LYS A 127 -3.04 -26.05 -19.36
C LYS A 127 -2.06 -26.86 -18.51
N TYR A 128 -0.77 -26.57 -18.62
CA TYR A 128 0.25 -27.23 -17.82
C TYR A 128 0.08 -26.94 -16.32
N MET A 129 -0.14 -25.68 -15.94
CA MET A 129 -0.42 -25.27 -14.56
C MET A 129 -1.65 -26.01 -14.00
N LEU A 130 -2.71 -26.17 -14.78
CA LEU A 130 -3.90 -26.94 -14.38
C LEU A 130 -3.60 -28.42 -14.17
N LYS A 131 -2.75 -29.05 -15.00
CA LYS A 131 -2.39 -30.47 -14.86
C LYS A 131 -1.67 -30.75 -13.54
N ILE A 132 -0.67 -29.94 -13.20
CA ILE A 132 0.19 -30.16 -12.03
C ILE A 132 -0.44 -29.71 -10.69
N SER A 133 -1.48 -28.87 -10.75
CA SER A 133 -2.10 -28.28 -9.55
C SER A 133 -3.06 -29.24 -8.84
N THR A 134 -3.25 -29.05 -7.52
CA THR A 134 -4.29 -29.73 -6.75
C THR A 134 -5.70 -29.27 -7.18
N PRO A 135 -6.78 -30.01 -6.87
CA PRO A 135 -8.14 -29.60 -7.22
C PRO A 135 -8.52 -28.18 -6.79
N GLN A 136 -8.08 -27.76 -5.60
CA GLN A 136 -8.31 -26.40 -5.08
C GLN A 136 -7.61 -25.34 -5.95
N TYR A 137 -6.32 -25.53 -6.26
CA TYR A 137 -5.58 -24.59 -7.10
C TYR A 137 -6.03 -24.61 -8.56
N ARG A 138 -6.52 -25.75 -9.08
CA ARG A 138 -7.15 -25.82 -10.40
C ARG A 138 -8.35 -24.88 -10.49
N CYS A 139 -9.23 -24.89 -9.49
CA CYS A 139 -10.39 -23.99 -9.43
C CYS A 139 -9.95 -22.52 -9.42
N LEU A 140 -8.93 -22.19 -8.61
CA LEU A 140 -8.39 -20.84 -8.55
C LEU A 140 -7.79 -20.39 -9.89
N ILE A 141 -6.91 -21.20 -10.48
CA ILE A 141 -6.27 -20.91 -11.78
C ILE A 141 -7.33 -20.76 -12.87
N ALA A 142 -8.33 -21.65 -12.92
CA ALA A 142 -9.42 -21.58 -13.88
C ALA A 142 -10.22 -20.26 -13.71
N SER A 143 -10.55 -19.89 -12.47
CA SER A 143 -11.27 -18.65 -12.17
C SER A 143 -10.48 -17.41 -12.60
N LEU A 144 -9.18 -17.37 -12.29
CA LEU A 144 -8.30 -16.26 -12.67
C LEU A 144 -8.12 -16.16 -14.19
N ALA A 145 -7.94 -17.28 -14.88
CA ALA A 145 -7.67 -17.31 -16.31
C ALA A 145 -8.91 -17.01 -17.18
N THR A 146 -10.11 -17.39 -16.72
CA THR A 146 -11.35 -17.27 -17.51
C THR A 146 -12.16 -16.02 -17.16
N ALA A 147 -12.24 -15.66 -15.87
CA ALA A 147 -13.06 -14.53 -15.42
C ALA A 147 -12.25 -13.24 -15.19
N GLY A 148 -10.91 -13.33 -15.17
CA GLY A 148 -10.04 -12.17 -14.98
C GLY A 148 -10.14 -11.53 -13.58
N TRP A 149 -10.64 -12.26 -12.59
CA TRP A 149 -10.82 -11.77 -11.22
C TRP A 149 -9.48 -11.43 -10.57
N ARG A 150 -9.48 -10.42 -9.69
CA ARG A 150 -8.35 -10.24 -8.77
C ARG A 150 -8.29 -11.43 -7.81
N ILE A 151 -7.09 -11.76 -7.35
CA ILE A 151 -6.89 -12.90 -6.44
C ILE A 151 -7.81 -12.86 -5.22
N MET A 152 -7.96 -11.69 -4.60
CA MET A 152 -8.83 -11.54 -3.44
C MET A 152 -10.31 -11.68 -3.80
N GLU A 153 -10.74 -11.21 -4.98
CA GLU A 153 -12.11 -11.40 -5.45
C GLU A 153 -12.41 -12.89 -5.56
N ALA A 154 -11.53 -13.66 -6.21
CA ALA A 154 -11.68 -15.11 -6.36
C ALA A 154 -11.70 -15.86 -5.03
N LEU A 155 -10.86 -15.47 -4.07
CA LEU A 155 -10.76 -16.13 -2.77
C LEU A 155 -11.95 -15.81 -1.85
N THR A 156 -12.55 -14.63 -1.97
CA THR A 156 -13.68 -14.22 -1.10
C THR A 156 -15.05 -14.59 -1.65
N ARG A 157 -15.13 -15.17 -2.86
CA ARG A 157 -16.43 -15.53 -3.45
C ARG A 157 -17.11 -16.64 -2.67
N LYS A 158 -18.39 -16.42 -2.43
CA LYS A 158 -19.30 -17.39 -1.82
C LYS A 158 -20.10 -18.07 -2.92
N MET A 159 -20.61 -19.26 -2.62
CA MET A 159 -21.54 -19.96 -3.52
C MET A 159 -22.79 -19.13 -3.84
N SER A 160 -23.22 -18.26 -2.91
CA SER A 160 -24.31 -17.31 -3.10
C SER A 160 -24.04 -16.23 -4.15
N ASP A 161 -22.78 -15.99 -4.49
CA ASP A 161 -22.39 -14.97 -5.46
C ASP A 161 -22.37 -15.52 -6.89
N LEU A 162 -22.61 -16.83 -7.06
CA LEU A 162 -22.56 -17.51 -8.34
C LEU A 162 -23.96 -17.68 -8.92
N ASP A 163 -24.23 -16.96 -10.02
CA ASP A 163 -25.42 -17.21 -10.80
C ASP A 163 -25.27 -18.52 -11.57
N SER A 164 -26.09 -19.51 -11.20
CA SER A 164 -26.24 -20.68 -12.04
C SER A 164 -26.88 -20.26 -13.37
N ARG A 165 -26.22 -20.59 -14.48
CA ARG A 165 -26.78 -20.36 -15.81
C ARG A 165 -28.09 -21.13 -15.90
N LYS A 166 -29.23 -20.43 -16.03
CA LYS A 166 -30.56 -21.05 -16.24
C LYS A 166 -30.45 -22.01 -17.44
N GLY A 167 -30.40 -23.31 -17.18
CA GLY A 167 -30.27 -24.34 -18.22
C GLY A 167 -29.47 -25.58 -17.84
N LEU A 168 -28.56 -25.51 -16.86
CA LEU A 168 -27.91 -26.71 -16.31
C LEU A 168 -28.66 -27.15 -15.06
N ARG A 169 -29.73 -27.93 -15.26
CA ARG A 169 -30.38 -28.65 -14.14
C ARG A 169 -29.29 -29.55 -13.52
N PRO A 170 -29.03 -29.48 -12.20
CA PRO A 170 -28.28 -30.55 -11.56
C PRO A 170 -29.06 -31.83 -11.80
N ASN A 171 -28.39 -32.83 -12.38
CA ASN A 171 -28.97 -34.11 -12.76
C ASN A 171 -29.92 -34.62 -11.68
N GLN A 172 -31.12 -34.99 -12.13
CA GLN A 172 -31.99 -35.96 -11.47
C GLN A 172 -31.19 -37.26 -11.29
N ALA A 173 -30.42 -37.34 -10.22
CA ALA A 173 -29.74 -38.56 -9.82
C ALA A 173 -30.78 -39.47 -9.16
N THR A 174 -31.33 -40.38 -9.98
CA THR A 174 -31.71 -41.75 -9.62
C THR A 174 -32.47 -41.95 -8.29
N SER A 175 -33.80 -41.80 -8.36
CA SER A 175 -34.74 -42.50 -7.49
C SER A 175 -35.76 -43.22 -8.37
N LYS A 176 -35.32 -44.35 -8.94
CA LYS A 176 -36.16 -45.47 -9.36
C LYS A 176 -35.33 -46.74 -9.16
N ARG A 177 -35.42 -47.30 -7.96
CA ARG A 177 -35.24 -48.74 -7.76
C ARG A 177 -36.65 -49.28 -7.70
N ASP A 178 -37.05 -49.95 -8.76
CA ASP A 178 -38.03 -51.04 -8.68
C ASP A 178 -37.35 -52.24 -8.01
#